data_AF-A0A928QND4-F1
#
_entry.id   AF-A0A928QND4-F1
#
_cell.length_a   1.000
_cell.length_b   1.000
_cell.length_c   1.000
_cell.angle_alpha   90.00
_cell.angle_beta   90.00
_cell.angle_gamma   90.00
#
_symmetry.space_group_name_H-M   'P 1'
#
loop_
_entity.id
_entity.type
_entity.pdbx_description
1 polymer ?
#
loop_
_entity_poly.entity_id
_entity_poly.type
_entity_poly.pdbx_seq_one_letter_code
_entity_poly.pdbx_strand_id
1 'polypeptide(L)'
;MQNKRSVTPLLPIFGFGCIVGCVARYFQRKYELLADGSLKDGAYLHTVLLILSLLFVAGSIACLWKQASNVSHTQFTHHFGIFSLLAAGAALLLIGNTLLLLSGQEPTSIYVASAPGFSAFLNKLLPPLGIAAALCVFCFVYRCFYQKKPSPLLYMCLSLYLIVRLIVRFQAWNTDPSVHDYCYALLANIATMLASFHIAGFSFDKGKRRMSLFWLMCSALFCSITLADTFYDGDLGELFVHLALLLCSIGNCLQLALESKEDSEF
;
A
#
# COMPACT_ATOMS: atom_id res chain seq x y z
N MET A 1 -33.03 -1.01 -15.41
CA MET A 1 -32.26 -2.18 -14.89
C MET A 1 -30.79 -1.95 -15.17
N GLN A 2 -30.05 -1.32 -14.23
CA GLN A 2 -28.60 -1.18 -14.38
C GLN A 2 -27.94 -2.51 -14.03
N ASN A 3 -27.27 -3.10 -15.01
CA ASN A 3 -26.50 -4.33 -14.88
C ASN A 3 -25.38 -4.12 -13.83
N LYS A 4 -25.64 -4.48 -12.56
CA LYS A 4 -24.64 -4.50 -11.49
C LYS A 4 -23.62 -5.61 -11.82
N ARG A 5 -22.56 -5.27 -12.56
CA ARG A 5 -21.44 -6.20 -12.73
C ARG A 5 -20.66 -6.29 -11.42
N SER A 6 -20.52 -7.51 -10.92
CA SER A 6 -19.67 -7.82 -9.77
C SER A 6 -18.19 -7.51 -10.09
N VAL A 7 -17.44 -7.11 -9.06
CA VAL A 7 -16.00 -6.80 -9.17
C VAL A 7 -15.13 -8.07 -9.05
N THR A 8 -15.74 -9.20 -8.67
CA THR A 8 -15.09 -10.51 -8.52
C THR A 8 -14.28 -11.01 -9.72
N PRO A 9 -14.67 -10.84 -11.01
CA PRO A 9 -13.85 -11.29 -12.13
C PRO A 9 -12.60 -10.43 -12.35
N LEU A 10 -12.51 -9.24 -11.77
CA LEU A 10 -11.36 -8.36 -11.95
C LEU A 10 -10.20 -8.71 -11.01
N LEU A 11 -10.49 -9.23 -9.81
CA LEU A 11 -9.51 -9.67 -8.82
C LEU A 11 -8.37 -10.56 -9.34
N PRO A 12 -8.61 -11.63 -10.14
CA PRO A 12 -7.53 -12.46 -10.66
C PRO A 12 -6.64 -11.73 -11.67
N ILE A 13 -7.21 -10.84 -12.49
CA ILE A 13 -6.47 -10.00 -13.45
C ILE A 13 -5.52 -9.07 -12.69
N PHE A 14 -6.01 -8.50 -11.59
CA PHE A 14 -5.21 -7.63 -10.73
C PHE A 14 -4.10 -8.38 -9.99
N GLY A 15 -4.40 -9.58 -9.47
CA GLY A 15 -3.40 -10.45 -8.86
C GLY A 15 -2.28 -10.81 -9.85
N PHE A 16 -2.65 -11.16 -11.08
CA PHE A 16 -1.68 -11.41 -12.16
C PHE A 16 -0.82 -10.16 -12.46
N GLY A 17 -1.44 -8.98 -12.55
CA GLY A 17 -0.71 -7.72 -12.74
C GLY A 17 0.32 -7.43 -11.64
N CYS A 18 -0.01 -7.72 -10.38
CA CYS A 18 0.91 -7.57 -9.24
C CYS A 18 2.13 -8.49 -9.38
N ILE A 19 1.89 -9.77 -9.72
CA ILE A 19 2.97 -10.76 -9.91
C ILE A 19 3.87 -10.36 -11.07
N VAL A 20 3.30 -9.99 -12.22
CA VAL A 20 4.07 -9.56 -13.39
C VAL A 20 4.88 -8.31 -13.08
N GLY A 21 4.29 -7.32 -12.39
CA GLY A 21 5.01 -6.11 -11.97
C GLY A 21 6.19 -6.41 -11.04
N CYS A 22 6.00 -7.29 -10.05
CA CYS A 22 7.05 -7.74 -9.12
C CYS A 22 8.20 -8.42 -9.87
N VAL A 23 7.88 -9.39 -10.72
CA VAL A 23 8.88 -10.17 -11.49
C VAL A 23 9.62 -9.29 -12.49
N ALA A 24 8.91 -8.42 -13.21
CA ALA A 24 9.52 -7.48 -14.16
C ALA A 24 10.49 -6.53 -13.45
N ARG A 25 10.12 -6.01 -12.27
CA ARG A 25 11.00 -5.15 -11.48
C ARG A 25 12.22 -5.89 -10.95
N TYR A 26 12.05 -7.11 -10.46
CA TYR A 26 13.17 -7.96 -10.03
C TYR A 26 14.20 -8.15 -11.15
N PHE A 27 13.75 -8.43 -12.38
CA PHE A 27 14.64 -8.57 -13.54
C PHE A 27 15.25 -7.26 -13.99
N GLN A 28 14.50 -6.16 -13.98
CA GLN A 28 15.02 -4.83 -14.26
C GLN A 28 16.21 -4.52 -13.33
N ARG A 29 16.05 -4.78 -12.03
CA ARG A 29 17.10 -4.51 -11.04
C ARG A 29 18.32 -5.41 -11.21
N LYS A 30 18.11 -6.68 -11.57
CA LYS A 30 19.19 -7.65 -11.78
C LYS A 30 20.04 -7.37 -13.04
N TYR A 31 19.44 -6.85 -14.11
CA TYR A 31 20.10 -6.79 -15.42
C TYR A 31 20.31 -5.38 -15.99
N GLU A 32 19.50 -4.38 -15.60
CA GLU A 32 19.51 -3.04 -16.20
C GLU A 32 19.96 -1.92 -15.27
N LEU A 33 19.85 -2.08 -13.95
CA LEU A 33 20.34 -1.09 -12.99
C LEU A 33 21.81 -1.33 -12.69
N LEU A 34 22.64 -0.29 -12.88
CA LEU A 34 24.01 -0.27 -12.38
C LEU A 34 24.02 0.00 -10.87
N ALA A 35 25.16 -0.29 -10.23
CA ALA A 35 25.37 -0.05 -8.80
C ALA A 35 25.20 1.44 -8.41
N ASP A 36 25.40 2.36 -9.36
CA ASP A 36 25.27 3.80 -9.17
C ASP A 36 23.83 4.32 -9.30
N GLY A 37 22.83 3.43 -9.51
CA GLY A 37 21.43 3.80 -9.74
C GLY A 37 21.13 4.32 -11.15
N SER A 38 22.15 4.41 -12.01
CA SER A 38 22.00 4.73 -13.43
C SER A 38 21.49 3.51 -14.21
N LEU A 39 20.76 3.78 -15.29
CA LEU A 39 20.32 2.75 -16.22
C LEU A 39 21.45 2.43 -17.20
N LYS A 40 21.58 1.14 -17.53
CA LYS A 40 22.48 0.69 -18.59
C LYS A 40 22.02 1.20 -19.96
N ASP A 41 22.96 1.55 -20.82
CA ASP A 41 22.66 1.94 -22.20
C ASP A 41 21.87 0.83 -22.92
N GLY A 42 20.69 1.20 -23.46
CA GLY A 42 19.76 0.27 -24.10
C GLY A 42 18.77 -0.44 -23.16
N ALA A 43 18.69 -0.03 -21.89
CA ALA A 43 17.69 -0.53 -20.94
C ALA A 43 16.27 -0.29 -21.46
N TYR A 44 15.42 -1.33 -21.45
CA TYR A 44 14.05 -1.28 -21.96
C TYR A 44 13.02 -1.73 -20.92
N LEU A 45 13.40 -2.52 -19.90
CA LEU A 45 12.47 -3.00 -18.87
C LEU A 45 11.88 -1.85 -18.06
N HIS A 46 12.62 -0.77 -17.82
CA HIS A 46 12.09 0.42 -17.15
C HIS A 46 10.91 1.05 -17.92
N THR A 47 11.02 1.14 -19.25
CA THR A 47 9.95 1.67 -20.12
C THR A 47 8.78 0.70 -20.18
N VAL A 48 9.05 -0.60 -20.28
CA VAL A 48 8.01 -1.65 -20.27
C VAL A 48 7.23 -1.63 -18.96
N LEU A 49 7.91 -1.51 -17.82
CA LEU A 49 7.28 -1.45 -16.50
C LEU A 49 6.42 -0.18 -16.34
N LEU A 50 6.90 0.95 -16.88
CA LEU A 50 6.13 2.19 -16.92
C LEU A 50 4.87 2.04 -17.78
N ILE A 51 4.98 1.47 -18.99
CA ILE A 51 3.83 1.22 -19.86
C ILE A 51 2.84 0.27 -19.18
N LEU A 52 3.32 -0.83 -18.57
CA LEU A 52 2.47 -1.80 -17.89
C LEU A 52 1.73 -1.18 -16.71
N SER A 53 2.39 -0.36 -15.91
CA SER A 53 1.75 0.33 -14.78
C SER A 53 0.72 1.37 -15.24
N LEU A 54 0.98 2.12 -16.32
CA LEU A 54 0.01 3.02 -16.92
C LEU A 54 -1.20 2.28 -17.49
N LEU A 55 -0.98 1.17 -18.20
CA LEU A 55 -2.06 0.31 -18.70
C LEU A 55 -2.90 -0.27 -17.56
N PHE A 56 -2.27 -0.66 -16.45
CA PHE A 56 -2.97 -1.14 -15.26
C PHE A 56 -3.84 -0.04 -14.64
N VAL A 57 -3.30 1.17 -14.47
CA VAL A 57 -4.05 2.31 -13.93
C VAL A 57 -5.22 2.66 -14.86
N ALA A 58 -4.98 2.76 -16.16
CA ALA A 58 -6.03 3.01 -17.16
C ALA A 58 -7.10 1.91 -17.17
N GLY A 59 -6.69 0.64 -17.10
CA GLY A 59 -7.59 -0.51 -17.00
C GLY A 59 -8.42 -0.48 -15.72
N SER A 60 -7.81 -0.14 -14.59
CA SER A 60 -8.48 0.02 -13.29
C SER A 60 -9.54 1.12 -13.35
N ILE A 61 -9.18 2.29 -13.92
CA ILE A 61 -10.12 3.40 -14.12
C ILE A 61 -11.26 2.98 -15.04
N ALA A 62 -10.97 2.37 -16.19
CA ALA A 62 -11.99 1.95 -17.17
C ALA A 62 -12.96 0.91 -16.59
N CYS A 63 -12.46 -0.04 -15.80
CA CYS A 63 -13.28 -1.05 -15.14
C CYS A 63 -14.18 -0.44 -14.06
N LEU A 64 -13.64 0.48 -13.25
CA LEU A 64 -14.36 1.13 -12.16
C LEU A 64 -15.28 2.26 -12.63
N TRP A 65 -15.04 2.86 -13.80
CA TRP A 65 -15.92 3.87 -14.39
C TRP A 65 -17.33 3.30 -14.63
N LYS A 66 -17.39 2.05 -15.13
CA LYS A 66 -18.64 1.36 -15.46
C LYS A 66 -19.42 0.85 -14.25
N GLN A 67 -18.82 0.79 -13.06
CA GLN A 67 -19.53 0.45 -11.83
C GLN A 67 -20.57 1.54 -11.52
N ALA A 68 -21.65 1.33 -10.77
CA ALA A 68 -22.58 2.39 -10.33
C ALA A 68 -22.07 3.06 -9.03
N SER A 69 -22.40 4.34 -8.77
CA SER A 69 -21.84 5.11 -7.65
C SER A 69 -22.66 4.83 -6.41
N ASN A 70 -22.59 3.61 -5.89
CA ASN A 70 -23.32 3.28 -4.69
C ASN A 70 -22.52 3.75 -3.47
N VAL A 71 -23.15 4.63 -2.70
CA VAL A 71 -22.82 4.85 -1.29
C VAL A 71 -23.16 3.53 -0.60
N SER A 72 -22.14 2.79 -0.18
CA SER A 72 -22.33 1.53 0.54
C SER A 72 -22.53 1.86 2.02
N HIS A 73 -23.65 1.39 2.56
CA HIS A 73 -23.88 1.38 4.00
C HIS A 73 -23.12 0.20 4.61
N THR A 74 -22.38 0.48 5.68
CA THR A 74 -21.41 -0.43 6.27
C THR A 74 -22.07 -1.66 6.90
N GLN A 75 -22.02 -2.79 6.20
CA GLN A 75 -22.07 -4.11 6.84
C GLN A 75 -20.80 -4.85 6.45
N PHE A 76 -19.76 -4.73 7.28
CA PHE A 76 -18.54 -5.51 7.11
C PHE A 76 -18.89 -6.99 7.31
N THR A 77 -19.03 -7.74 6.21
CA THR A 77 -19.43 -9.13 6.30
C THR A 77 -18.29 -10.01 6.79
N HIS A 78 -18.62 -10.94 7.68
CA HIS A 78 -17.64 -11.65 8.47
C HIS A 78 -16.99 -12.79 7.67
N HIS A 79 -15.91 -12.46 6.96
CA HIS A 79 -15.09 -13.43 6.24
C HIS A 79 -13.81 -13.71 7.03
N PHE A 80 -13.77 -14.84 7.74
CA PHE A 80 -12.65 -15.23 8.60
C PHE A 80 -11.28 -15.18 7.88
N GLY A 81 -11.24 -15.60 6.61
CA GLY A 81 -10.03 -15.58 5.80
C GLY A 81 -9.52 -14.18 5.43
N ILE A 82 -10.38 -13.17 5.37
CA ILE A 82 -9.96 -11.79 5.12
C ILE A 82 -9.37 -11.20 6.41
N PHE A 83 -10.02 -11.42 7.54
CA PHE A 83 -9.51 -10.93 8.82
C PHE A 83 -8.19 -11.57 9.24
N SER A 84 -7.97 -12.85 8.93
CA SER A 84 -6.65 -13.48 9.14
C SER A 84 -5.57 -12.83 8.28
N LEU A 85 -5.89 -12.45 7.04
CA LEU A 85 -4.97 -11.77 6.13
C LEU A 85 -4.64 -10.34 6.59
N LEU A 86 -5.64 -9.58 7.09
CA LEU A 86 -5.39 -8.28 7.72
C LEU A 86 -4.61 -8.41 9.04
N ALA A 87 -4.89 -9.42 9.85
CA ALA A 87 -4.14 -9.69 11.09
C ALA A 87 -2.67 -10.03 10.80
N ALA A 88 -2.42 -10.86 9.77
CA ALA A 88 -1.07 -11.15 9.30
C ALA A 88 -0.36 -9.88 8.81
N GLY A 89 -1.05 -9.02 8.05
CA GLY A 89 -0.54 -7.70 7.67
C GLY A 89 -0.17 -6.84 8.89
N ALA A 90 -1.04 -6.76 9.90
CA ALA A 90 -0.76 -6.01 11.13
C ALA A 90 0.44 -6.57 11.90
N ALA A 91 0.57 -7.89 12.00
CA ALA A 91 1.71 -8.54 12.65
C ALA A 91 3.02 -8.27 11.91
N LEU A 92 3.02 -8.34 10.58
CA LEU A 92 4.20 -8.00 9.77
C LEU A 92 4.54 -6.51 9.87
N LEU A 93 3.54 -5.63 9.97
CA LEU A 93 3.77 -4.20 10.18
C LEU A 93 4.42 -3.95 11.55
N LEU A 94 3.99 -4.67 12.57
CA LEU A 94 4.61 -4.63 13.89
C LEU A 94 6.06 -5.11 13.82
N ILE A 95 6.30 -6.29 13.23
CA ILE A 95 7.65 -6.88 13.10
C ILE A 95 8.57 -5.95 12.31
N GLY A 96 8.14 -5.47 11.15
CA GLY A 96 8.92 -4.57 10.30
C GLY A 96 9.31 -3.28 11.02
N ASN A 97 8.36 -2.62 11.70
CA ASN A 97 8.66 -1.39 12.44
C ASN A 97 9.51 -1.64 13.70
N THR A 98 9.39 -2.80 14.35
CA THR A 98 10.29 -3.16 15.45
C THR A 98 11.71 -3.42 14.97
N LEU A 99 11.89 -4.07 13.81
CA LEU A 99 13.20 -4.27 13.20
C LEU A 99 13.82 -2.93 12.80
N LEU A 100 13.05 -2.03 12.18
CA LEU A 100 13.52 -0.68 11.86
C LEU A 100 13.94 0.11 13.10
N LEU A 101 13.23 -0.06 14.23
CA LEU A 101 13.61 0.55 15.51
C LEU A 101 14.95 -0.01 16.04
N LEU A 102 15.18 -1.32 15.90
CA LEU A 102 16.41 -1.99 16.35
C LEU A 102 17.61 -1.69 15.43
N SER A 103 17.37 -1.59 14.12
CA SER A 103 18.39 -1.29 13.13
C SER A 103 18.89 0.15 13.20
N GLY A 104 18.15 1.05 13.88
CA GLY A 104 18.60 2.40 14.20
C GLY A 104 19.15 3.14 12.99
N GLN A 105 18.39 3.22 11.88
CA GLN A 105 18.84 3.96 10.69
C GLN A 105 19.24 5.40 11.09
N GLU A 106 20.55 5.64 11.16
CA GLU A 106 21.15 6.96 11.29
C GLU A 106 20.89 7.74 10.00
N PRO A 107 20.37 8.99 10.06
CA PRO A 107 20.01 9.74 8.88
C PRO A 107 21.26 10.32 8.19
N THR A 108 21.84 9.59 7.25
CA THR A 108 22.78 10.17 6.28
C THR A 108 22.00 10.88 5.17
N SER A 109 21.43 12.05 5.44
CA SER A 109 20.87 12.89 4.37
C SER A 109 21.32 14.34 4.50
N ILE A 110 21.66 14.94 3.37
CA ILE A 110 22.10 16.33 3.24
C ILE A 110 21.02 17.31 3.75
N TYR A 111 19.74 16.90 3.78
CA TYR A 111 18.62 17.66 4.34
C TYR A 111 18.67 17.87 5.86
N VAL A 112 19.42 17.03 6.61
CA VAL A 112 19.71 17.29 8.03
C VAL A 112 20.44 18.62 8.19
N ALA A 113 21.21 19.06 7.19
CA ALA A 113 21.89 20.36 7.25
C ALA A 113 20.91 21.56 7.17
N SER A 114 19.74 21.41 6.54
CA SER A 114 18.77 22.52 6.35
C SER A 114 17.73 22.63 7.47
N ALA A 115 17.35 21.52 8.10
CA ALA A 115 16.44 21.50 9.26
C ALA A 115 16.70 20.26 10.16
N PRO A 116 17.80 20.26 10.93
CA PRO A 116 18.25 19.07 11.66
C PRO A 116 17.26 18.61 12.73
N GLY A 117 16.55 19.54 13.38
CA GLY A 117 15.62 19.23 14.46
C GLY A 117 14.34 18.50 14.00
N PHE A 118 13.75 18.95 12.89
CA PHE A 118 12.46 18.41 12.42
C PHE A 118 12.63 17.03 11.75
N SER A 119 13.64 16.88 10.88
CA SER A 119 13.94 15.61 10.22
C SER A 119 14.38 14.53 11.23
N ALA A 120 15.22 14.88 12.21
CA ALA A 120 15.60 13.96 13.28
C ALA A 120 14.42 13.56 14.17
N PHE A 121 13.53 14.50 14.48
CA PHE A 121 12.31 14.20 15.23
C PHE A 121 11.38 13.24 14.49
N LEU A 122 11.11 13.48 13.20
CA LEU A 122 10.26 12.60 12.39
C LEU A 122 10.86 11.20 12.24
N ASN A 123 12.17 11.08 12.04
CA ASN A 123 12.86 9.79 11.98
C ASN A 123 12.73 9.00 13.29
N LYS A 124 12.90 9.66 14.44
CA LYS A 124 12.71 9.02 15.75
C LYS A 124 11.26 8.66 16.02
N LEU A 125 10.31 9.45 15.51
CA LEU A 125 8.88 9.22 15.67
C LEU A 125 8.35 8.11 14.74
N LEU A 126 9.02 7.84 13.62
CA LEU A 126 8.53 6.93 12.59
C LEU A 126 8.33 5.48 13.10
N PRO A 127 9.32 4.80 13.71
CA PRO A 127 9.12 3.44 14.22
C PRO A 127 8.05 3.32 15.32
N PRO A 128 8.00 4.18 16.38
CA PRO A 128 6.95 4.06 17.39
C PRO A 128 5.56 4.35 16.82
N LEU A 129 5.45 5.28 15.86
CA LEU A 129 4.18 5.54 15.18
C LEU A 129 3.75 4.35 14.32
N GLY A 130 4.69 3.64 13.70
CA GLY A 130 4.42 2.39 12.98
C GLY A 130 3.96 1.25 13.89
N ILE A 131 4.58 1.10 15.06
CA ILE A 131 4.13 0.14 16.10
C ILE A 131 2.71 0.49 16.58
N ALA A 132 2.45 1.76 16.85
CA ALA A 132 1.12 2.23 17.24
C ALA A 132 0.08 1.97 16.14
N ALA A 133 0.43 2.22 14.87
CA ALA A 133 -0.43 1.92 13.73
C ALA A 133 -0.72 0.42 13.59
N ALA A 134 0.28 -0.44 13.77
CA ALA A 134 0.10 -1.90 13.77
C ALA A 134 -0.90 -2.35 14.84
N LEU A 135 -0.76 -1.83 16.07
CA LEU A 135 -1.69 -2.10 17.16
C LEU A 135 -3.10 -1.58 16.86
N CYS A 136 -3.23 -0.41 16.23
CA CYS A 136 -4.53 0.11 15.81
C CYS A 136 -5.22 -0.79 14.77
N VAL A 137 -4.47 -1.29 13.77
CA VAL A 137 -5.02 -2.23 12.77
C VAL A 137 -5.38 -3.57 13.43
N PHE A 138 -4.55 -4.06 14.35
CA PHE A 138 -4.85 -5.28 15.10
C PHE A 138 -6.12 -5.13 15.96
N CYS A 139 -6.26 -4.01 16.68
CA CYS A 139 -7.47 -3.67 17.43
C CYS A 139 -8.69 -3.52 16.52
N PHE A 140 -8.53 -3.03 15.29
CA PHE A 140 -9.60 -2.97 14.30
C PHE A 140 -10.07 -4.38 13.93
N VAL A 141 -9.14 -5.25 13.53
CA VAL A 141 -9.45 -6.65 13.18
C VAL A 141 -10.12 -7.36 14.34
N TYR A 142 -9.59 -7.18 15.56
CA TYR A 142 -10.19 -7.72 16.78
C TYR A 142 -11.63 -7.20 16.98
N ARG A 143 -11.87 -5.89 16.88
CA ARG A 143 -13.23 -5.34 17.02
C ARG A 143 -14.20 -5.83 15.93
N CYS A 144 -13.71 -6.02 14.71
CA CYS A 144 -14.47 -6.61 13.61
C CYS A 144 -14.84 -8.08 13.89
N PHE A 145 -13.95 -8.88 14.50
CA PHE A 145 -14.28 -10.23 14.94
C PHE A 145 -15.42 -10.26 15.97
N TYR A 146 -15.48 -9.29 16.89
CA TYR A 146 -16.55 -9.17 17.88
C TYR A 146 -17.80 -8.42 17.38
N GLN A 147 -17.92 -8.18 16.06
CA GLN A 147 -19.03 -7.46 15.43
C GLN A 147 -19.34 -6.08 16.04
N LYS A 148 -18.35 -5.46 16.69
CA LYS A 148 -18.51 -4.11 17.23
C LYS A 148 -18.19 -3.10 16.14
N LYS A 149 -18.96 -2.02 16.07
CA LYS A 149 -18.68 -0.90 15.15
C LYS A 149 -17.21 -0.50 15.28
N PRO A 150 -16.39 -0.66 14.23
CA PRO A 150 -14.99 -0.31 14.31
C PRO A 150 -14.85 1.20 14.45
N SER A 151 -13.89 1.65 15.28
CA SER A 151 -13.66 3.09 15.43
C SER A 151 -12.92 3.64 14.19
N PRO A 152 -13.41 4.72 13.57
CA PRO A 152 -12.72 5.38 12.45
C PRO A 152 -11.28 5.80 12.78
N LEU A 153 -11.03 6.10 14.06
CA LEU A 153 -9.74 6.57 14.55
C LEU A 153 -8.63 5.52 14.32
N LEU A 154 -8.96 4.23 14.28
CA LEU A 154 -7.97 3.16 14.11
C LEU A 154 -7.31 3.20 12.73
N TYR A 155 -8.07 3.48 11.67
CA TYR A 155 -7.50 3.67 10.32
C TYR A 155 -6.89 5.05 10.13
N MET A 156 -7.37 6.07 10.84
CA MET A 156 -6.73 7.40 10.82
C MET A 156 -5.31 7.32 11.37
N CYS A 157 -5.05 6.57 12.45
CA CYS A 157 -3.69 6.35 12.94
C CYS A 157 -2.76 5.72 11.88
N LEU A 158 -3.26 4.75 11.10
CA LEU A 158 -2.51 4.14 10.00
C LEU A 158 -2.17 5.18 8.91
N SER A 159 -3.13 6.02 8.54
CA SER A 159 -2.90 7.09 7.55
C SER A 159 -1.86 8.10 8.03
N LEU A 160 -1.88 8.50 9.31
CA LEU A 160 -0.89 9.39 9.91
C LEU A 160 0.51 8.79 9.90
N TYR A 161 0.64 7.50 10.22
CA TYR A 161 1.90 6.77 10.09
C TYR A 161 2.44 6.82 8.65
N LEU A 162 1.58 6.56 7.66
CA LEU A 162 1.98 6.57 6.25
C LEU A 162 2.39 7.97 5.76
N ILE A 163 1.76 9.03 6.27
CA ILE A 163 2.17 10.43 5.99
C ILE A 163 3.58 10.69 6.53
N VAL A 164 3.84 10.34 7.79
CA VAL A 164 5.17 10.54 8.40
C VAL A 164 6.22 9.71 7.66
N ARG A 165 5.91 8.45 7.35
CA ARG A 165 6.79 7.56 6.56
C ARG A 165 7.10 8.14 5.20
N LEU A 166 6.08 8.65 4.50
CA LEU A 166 6.23 9.28 3.20
C LEU A 166 7.18 10.48 3.27
N ILE A 167 6.99 11.37 4.26
CA ILE A 167 7.83 12.56 4.42
C ILE A 167 9.29 12.16 4.67
N VAL A 168 9.53 11.25 5.62
CA VAL A 168 10.87 10.78 5.97
C VAL A 168 11.56 10.11 4.79
N ARG A 169 10.88 9.18 4.12
CA ARG A 169 11.43 8.47 2.96
C ARG A 169 11.64 9.40 1.78
N PHE A 170 10.74 10.35 1.56
CA PHE A 170 10.90 11.36 0.51
C PHE A 170 12.13 12.23 0.77
N GLN A 171 12.37 12.67 2.00
CA GLN A 171 13.59 13.41 2.35
C GLN A 171 14.86 12.61 2.03
N ALA A 172 14.87 11.31 2.34
CA ALA A 172 15.98 10.43 1.99
C ALA A 172 16.13 10.27 0.47
N TRP A 173 15.05 10.01 -0.26
CA TRP A 173 15.12 9.79 -1.70
C TRP A 173 15.50 11.02 -2.52
N ASN A 174 15.20 12.23 -2.04
CA ASN A 174 15.61 13.44 -2.75
C ASN A 174 17.14 13.68 -2.73
N THR A 175 17.92 12.93 -1.93
CA THR A 175 19.38 13.01 -2.02
C THR A 175 19.93 12.24 -3.22
N ASP A 176 19.18 11.28 -3.74
CA ASP A 176 19.60 10.44 -4.85
C ASP A 176 19.19 11.09 -6.19
N PRO A 177 20.09 11.18 -7.18
CA PRO A 177 19.80 11.84 -8.45
C PRO A 177 18.88 11.02 -9.38
N SER A 178 18.69 9.72 -9.12
CA SER A 178 17.94 8.80 -9.99
C SER A 178 16.52 8.54 -9.49
N VAL A 179 15.54 9.19 -10.12
CA VAL A 179 14.11 9.01 -9.80
C VAL A 179 13.62 7.58 -10.06
N HIS A 180 14.27 6.85 -10.98
CA HIS A 180 13.85 5.51 -11.40
C HIS A 180 13.99 4.44 -10.30
N ASP A 181 14.79 4.74 -9.28
CA ASP A 181 15.05 3.82 -8.17
C ASP A 181 13.94 3.89 -7.12
N TYR A 182 13.47 5.10 -6.80
CA TYR A 182 12.49 5.31 -5.72
C TYR A 182 11.07 5.65 -6.19
N CYS A 183 10.84 5.89 -7.49
CA CYS A 183 9.52 6.31 -8.00
C CYS A 183 8.39 5.34 -7.61
N TYR A 184 8.61 4.03 -7.74
CA TYR A 184 7.59 3.03 -7.39
C TYR A 184 7.37 2.94 -5.88
N ALA A 185 8.41 3.07 -5.07
CA ALA A 185 8.30 3.12 -3.61
C ALA A 185 7.54 4.37 -3.13
N LEU A 186 7.77 5.51 -3.79
CA LEU A 186 7.03 6.74 -3.54
C LEU A 186 5.55 6.58 -3.87
N LEU A 187 5.26 6.06 -5.07
CA LEU A 187 3.90 5.86 -5.52
C LEU A 187 3.15 4.81 -4.69
N ALA A 188 3.85 3.79 -4.20
CA ALA A 188 3.32 2.82 -3.25
C ALA A 188 2.86 3.51 -1.96
N ASN A 189 3.73 4.30 -1.32
CA ASN A 189 3.38 4.98 -0.06
C ASN A 189 2.21 5.96 -0.25
N ILE A 190 2.19 6.73 -1.35
CA ILE A 190 1.07 7.65 -1.66
C ILE A 190 -0.23 6.88 -1.89
N ALA A 191 -0.19 5.81 -2.69
CA ALA A 191 -1.37 5.01 -2.98
C ALA A 191 -1.92 4.33 -1.72
N THR A 192 -1.06 3.77 -0.86
CA THR A 192 -1.49 3.16 0.41
C THR A 192 -2.04 4.20 1.38
N MET A 193 -1.46 5.40 1.42
CA MET A 193 -1.95 6.51 2.23
C MET A 193 -3.38 6.89 1.80
N LEU A 194 -3.61 7.10 0.50
CA LEU A 194 -4.93 7.45 -0.02
C LEU A 194 -5.93 6.30 0.17
N ALA A 195 -5.50 5.05 -0.01
CA ALA A 195 -6.32 3.88 0.23
C ALA A 195 -6.78 3.79 1.70
N SER A 196 -5.87 3.96 2.65
CA SER A 196 -6.20 3.93 4.09
C SER A 196 -7.14 5.08 4.49
N PHE A 197 -6.94 6.27 3.93
CA PHE A 197 -7.84 7.41 4.15
C PHE A 197 -9.26 7.15 3.60
N HIS A 198 -9.35 6.57 2.41
CA HIS A 198 -10.63 6.21 1.80
C HIS A 198 -11.34 5.06 2.52
N ILE A 199 -10.59 4.13 3.14
CA ILE A 199 -11.16 3.09 4.02
C ILE A 199 -11.68 3.71 5.31
N ALA A 200 -10.94 4.62 5.94
CA ALA A 200 -11.40 5.32 7.13
C ALA A 200 -12.72 6.07 6.89
N GLY A 201 -12.94 6.58 5.67
CA GLY A 201 -14.19 7.22 5.25
C GLY A 201 -15.42 6.30 5.30
N PHE A 202 -15.26 4.98 5.17
CA PHE A 202 -16.38 4.05 5.36
C PHE A 202 -16.87 4.01 6.80
N SER A 203 -15.98 4.17 7.78
CA SER A 203 -16.39 4.21 9.19
C SER A 203 -17.24 5.44 9.56
N PHE A 204 -17.30 6.45 8.67
CA PHE A 204 -18.18 7.62 8.78
C PHE A 204 -19.44 7.51 7.90
N ASP A 205 -19.74 6.34 7.33
CA ASP A 205 -20.84 6.10 6.38
C ASP A 205 -20.79 7.00 5.13
N LYS A 206 -19.62 7.59 4.83
CA LYS A 206 -19.34 8.42 3.64
C LYS A 206 -18.40 7.73 2.66
N GLY A 207 -18.28 6.41 2.77
CA GLY A 207 -17.36 5.60 1.97
C GLY A 207 -17.71 5.60 0.49
N LYS A 208 -16.76 6.04 -0.35
CA LYS A 208 -16.88 5.99 -1.81
C LYS A 208 -16.20 4.74 -2.34
N ARG A 209 -16.98 3.66 -2.46
CA ARG A 209 -16.45 2.33 -2.80
C ARG A 209 -15.59 2.26 -4.05
N ARG A 210 -15.96 2.95 -5.13
CA ARG A 210 -15.17 2.98 -6.36
C ARG A 210 -13.77 3.59 -6.15
N MET A 211 -13.69 4.70 -5.43
CA MET A 211 -12.42 5.38 -5.17
C MET A 211 -11.56 4.56 -4.23
N SER A 212 -12.14 3.98 -3.18
CA SER A 212 -11.41 3.12 -2.24
C SER A 212 -10.84 1.88 -2.94
N LEU A 213 -11.63 1.22 -3.80
CA LEU A 213 -11.15 0.10 -4.60
C LEU A 213 -10.00 0.52 -5.52
N PHE A 214 -10.15 1.60 -6.29
CA PHE A 214 -9.09 2.11 -7.18
C PHE A 214 -7.76 2.29 -6.43
N TRP A 215 -7.79 3.00 -5.31
CA TRP A 215 -6.57 3.26 -4.53
C TRP A 215 -5.98 2.00 -3.91
N LEU A 216 -6.81 1.05 -3.49
CA LEU A 216 -6.34 -0.25 -2.98
C LEU A 216 -5.66 -1.09 -4.08
N MET A 217 -6.18 -1.05 -5.30
CA MET A 217 -5.60 -1.76 -6.45
C MET A 217 -4.24 -1.19 -6.82
N CYS A 218 -4.15 0.13 -6.91
CA CYS A 218 -2.91 0.84 -7.16
C CYS A 218 -1.90 0.58 -6.03
N SER A 219 -2.34 0.67 -4.77
CA SER A 219 -1.51 0.36 -3.60
C SER A 219 -0.94 -1.05 -3.68
N ALA A 220 -1.77 -2.05 -3.96
CA ALA A 220 -1.32 -3.44 -4.09
C ALA A 220 -0.28 -3.61 -5.22
N LEU A 221 -0.52 -3.02 -6.41
CA LEU A 221 0.42 -3.08 -7.52
C LEU A 221 1.77 -2.48 -7.14
N PHE A 222 1.78 -1.24 -6.64
CA PHE A 222 3.03 -0.53 -6.35
C PHE A 222 3.76 -1.10 -5.13
N CYS A 223 3.03 -1.58 -4.10
CA CYS A 223 3.64 -2.33 -3.01
C CYS A 223 4.28 -3.62 -3.52
N SER A 224 3.64 -4.32 -4.46
CA SER A 224 4.20 -5.55 -5.05
C SER A 224 5.47 -5.28 -5.88
N ILE A 225 5.51 -4.16 -6.61
CA ILE A 225 6.71 -3.74 -7.36
C ILE A 225 7.83 -3.36 -6.39
N THR A 226 7.52 -2.55 -5.36
CA THR A 226 8.49 -2.11 -4.34
C THR A 226 9.01 -3.27 -3.49
N LEU A 227 8.21 -4.33 -3.32
CA LEU A 227 8.64 -5.54 -2.61
C LEU A 227 9.80 -6.25 -3.31
N ALA A 228 9.84 -6.22 -4.66
CA ALA A 228 10.97 -6.75 -5.40
C ALA A 228 12.26 -5.95 -5.14
N ASP A 229 12.12 -4.63 -4.97
CA ASP A 229 13.23 -3.75 -4.65
C ASP A 229 13.77 -4.09 -3.25
N THR A 230 12.92 -4.07 -2.22
CA THR A 230 13.35 -4.35 -0.84
C THR A 230 13.88 -5.77 -0.65
N PHE A 231 13.35 -6.74 -1.40
CA PHE A 231 13.87 -8.11 -1.42
C PHE A 231 15.30 -8.20 -1.97
N TYR A 232 15.63 -7.40 -2.98
CA TYR A 232 16.98 -7.37 -3.55
C TYR A 232 17.98 -6.69 -2.62
N ASP A 233 17.57 -5.62 -1.93
CA ASP A 233 18.41 -4.88 -0.98
C ASP A 233 18.70 -5.65 0.31
N GLY A 234 17.88 -6.65 0.63
CA GLY A 234 18.01 -7.44 1.84
C GLY A 234 17.61 -6.70 3.13
N ASP A 235 17.00 -5.50 3.02
CA ASP A 235 16.45 -4.78 4.16
C ASP A 235 15.15 -5.45 4.61
N LEU A 236 15.28 -6.35 5.59
CA LEU A 236 14.16 -7.10 6.15
C LEU A 236 13.11 -6.18 6.80
N GLY A 237 13.52 -5.05 7.38
CA GLY A 237 12.60 -4.12 8.04
C GLY A 237 11.63 -3.52 7.03
N GLU A 238 12.17 -2.92 5.97
CA GLU A 238 11.37 -2.33 4.89
C GLU A 238 10.57 -3.38 4.10
N LEU A 239 11.14 -4.57 3.89
CA LEU A 239 10.44 -5.68 3.26
C LEU A 239 9.17 -6.04 4.03
N PHE A 240 9.26 -6.23 5.35
CA PHE A 240 8.08 -6.59 6.15
C PHE A 240 7.02 -5.50 6.16
N VAL A 241 7.42 -4.22 6.18
CA VAL A 241 6.45 -3.13 6.09
C VAL A 241 5.76 -3.13 4.72
N HIS A 242 6.49 -3.25 3.60
CA HIS A 242 5.85 -3.28 2.27
C HIS A 242 4.98 -4.52 2.06
N LEU A 243 5.40 -5.67 2.59
CA LEU A 243 4.59 -6.90 2.58
C LEU A 243 3.31 -6.74 3.42
N ALA A 244 3.41 -6.11 4.59
CA ALA A 244 2.26 -5.80 5.42
C ALA A 244 1.26 -4.89 4.71
N LEU A 245 1.72 -3.82 4.07
CA LEU A 245 0.87 -2.90 3.31
C LEU A 245 0.23 -3.58 2.10
N LEU A 246 0.95 -4.48 1.42
CA LEU A 246 0.42 -5.31 0.33
C LEU A 246 -0.73 -6.19 0.83
N LEU A 247 -0.52 -6.94 1.91
CA LEU A 247 -1.56 -7.81 2.49
C LEU A 247 -2.76 -6.98 2.96
N CYS A 248 -2.55 -5.89 3.70
CA CYS A 248 -3.64 -4.99 4.10
C CYS A 248 -4.42 -4.46 2.89
N SER A 249 -3.74 -4.10 1.80
CA SER A 249 -4.39 -3.62 0.57
C SER A 249 -5.23 -4.71 -0.09
N ILE A 250 -4.68 -5.93 -0.23
CA ILE A 250 -5.38 -7.09 -0.80
C ILE A 250 -6.58 -7.46 0.06
N GLY A 251 -6.42 -7.53 1.38
CA GLY A 251 -7.49 -7.88 2.31
C GLY A 251 -8.66 -6.91 2.25
N ASN A 252 -8.39 -5.60 2.30
CA ASN A 252 -9.42 -4.58 2.16
C ASN A 252 -10.04 -4.58 0.74
N CYS A 253 -9.27 -4.88 -0.30
CA CYS A 253 -9.80 -5.02 -1.65
C CYS A 253 -10.77 -6.20 -1.78
N LEU A 254 -10.42 -7.35 -1.20
CA LEU A 254 -11.28 -8.54 -1.15
C LEU A 254 -12.56 -8.26 -0.37
N GLN A 255 -12.47 -7.57 0.76
CA GLN A 255 -13.62 -7.19 1.58
C GLN A 255 -14.64 -6.38 0.75
N LEU A 256 -14.19 -5.31 0.10
CA LEU A 256 -15.04 -4.45 -0.74
C LEU A 256 -15.55 -5.14 -2.03
N ALA A 257 -14.86 -6.18 -2.48
CA ALA A 257 -15.26 -6.97 -3.64
C ALA A 257 -16.33 -8.02 -3.28
N LEU A 258 -16.25 -8.64 -2.10
CA LEU A 258 -17.25 -9.60 -1.64
C LEU A 258 -18.56 -8.92 -1.25
N GLU A 259 -18.50 -7.77 -0.59
CA GLU A 259 -19.69 -6.93 -0.33
C GLU A 259 -20.42 -6.57 -1.65
N SER A 260 -19.68 -6.46 -2.76
CA SER A 260 -20.29 -6.29 -4.09
C SER A 260 -21.22 -7.39 -4.52
N LYS A 261 -20.85 -8.62 -4.16
CA LYS A 261 -21.48 -9.82 -4.68
C LYS A 261 -22.80 -10.02 -3.96
N GLU A 262 -22.79 -9.83 -2.65
CA GLU A 262 -23.98 -9.84 -1.81
C GLU A 262 -25.00 -8.78 -2.29
N ASP A 263 -24.57 -7.54 -2.56
CA ASP A 263 -25.41 -6.48 -3.11
C ASP A 263 -26.05 -6.81 -4.48
N SER A 264 -25.52 -7.80 -5.21
CA SER A 264 -26.03 -8.21 -6.54
C SER A 264 -26.94 -9.43 -6.51
N GLU A 265 -26.95 -10.17 -5.40
CA GLU A 265 -27.84 -11.33 -5.20
C GLU A 265 -29.21 -10.93 -4.62
N PHE A 266 -29.35 -9.68 -4.15
CA PHE A 266 -30.61 -9.03 -3.74
C PHE A 266 -31.07 -7.99 -4.78
#